data_AF-A0A7J9D450-F1
#
_entry.id   AF-A0A7J9D450-F1
#
_cell.length_a   1.000
_cell.length_b   1.000
_cell.length_c   1.000
_cell.angle_alpha   90.00
_cell.angle_beta   90.00
_cell.angle_gamma   90.00
#
_symmetry.space_group_name_H-M   'P 1'
#
loop_
_entity.id
_entity.type
_entity.pdbx_description
1 polymer ?
#
loop_
_entity_poly.entity_id
_entity_poly.type
_entity_poly.pdbx_seq_one_letter_code
_entity_poly.pdbx_strand_id
1 'polypeptide(L)'
;MVLIGILRYFVSKLMRSFQVPDPKIVKEGHVSHNSIFFSLQVIVRARNLRGAANFIPPKSFRSRRVYFSNEENGLLFVPKGQAQNAQAQMFSDPNMAMDMMKKNLSMIIPQTLTFAWVNFFFSGFVAGLVLYY
;
A
#
# COMPACT_ATOMS: atom_id res chain seq x y z
N MET A 1 18.71 5.70 22.68
CA MET A 1 17.47 5.76 21.87
C MET A 1 17.69 6.42 20.50
N VAL A 2 18.34 7.58 20.43
CA VAL A 2 18.63 8.27 19.14
C VAL A 2 19.44 7.40 18.15
N LEU A 3 20.53 6.77 18.61
CA LEU A 3 21.39 5.95 17.73
C LEU A 3 20.67 4.69 17.19
N ILE A 4 19.84 4.06 18.02
CA ILE A 4 18.99 2.92 17.62
C ILE A 4 17.96 3.35 16.57
N GLY A 5 17.37 4.55 16.72
CA GLY A 5 16.46 5.11 15.72
C GLY A 5 17.14 5.36 14.37
N ILE A 6 18.37 5.88 14.38
CA ILE A 6 19.19 6.09 13.19
C ILE A 6 19.53 4.76 12.51
N LEU A 7 20.00 3.77 13.27
CA LEU A 7 20.29 2.43 12.74
C LEU A 7 19.03 1.79 12.13
N ARG A 8 17.88 1.87 12.81
CA ARG A 8 16.60 1.37 12.29
C ARG A 8 16.26 2.01 10.96
N TYR A 9 16.41 3.34 10.85
CA TYR A 9 16.14 4.06 9.61
C TYR A 9 16.98 3.53 8.44
N PHE A 10 18.29 3.33 8.65
CA PHE A 10 19.17 2.81 7.61
C PHE A 10 18.85 1.36 7.24
N VAL A 11 18.57 0.49 8.22
CA VAL A 11 18.17 -0.90 7.97
C VAL A 11 16.84 -0.96 7.22
N SER A 12 15.83 -0.18 7.62
CA SER A 12 14.56 -0.09 6.90
C SER A 12 14.72 0.45 5.47
N LYS A 13 15.65 1.38 5.26
CA LYS A 13 15.96 1.91 3.92
C LYS A 13 16.62 0.84 3.04
N LEU A 14 17.49 0.00 3.60
CA LEU A 14 18.15 -1.11 2.90
C LEU A 14 17.19 -2.27 2.60
N MET A 15 16.26 -2.56 3.52
CA MET A 15 15.24 -3.60 3.35
C MET A 15 14.07 -3.19 2.44
N ARG A 16 14.07 -1.96 1.93
CA ARG A 16 13.02 -1.48 1.04
C ARG A 16 13.11 -2.19 -0.30
N SER A 17 12.33 -3.25 -0.46
CA SER A 17 12.16 -3.91 -1.75
C SER A 17 11.38 -3.00 -2.70
N PHE A 18 11.95 -2.74 -3.88
CA PHE A 18 11.20 -2.23 -5.02
C PHE A 18 10.54 -3.44 -5.67
N GLN A 19 9.22 -3.55 -5.56
CA GLN A 19 8.47 -4.52 -6.34
C GLN A 19 8.61 -4.12 -7.81
N VAL A 20 9.55 -4.76 -8.53
CA VAL A 20 9.63 -4.64 -9.98
C VAL A 20 8.41 -5.37 -10.53
N PRO A 21 7.53 -4.69 -11.30
CA PRO A 21 6.35 -5.35 -11.85
C PRO A 21 6.78 -6.52 -12.73
N ASP A 22 6.21 -7.69 -12.50
CA ASP A 22 6.47 -8.86 -13.34
C ASP A 22 6.02 -8.54 -14.79
N PRO A 23 6.93 -8.58 -15.79
CA PRO A 23 6.60 -8.21 -17.16
C PRO A 23 5.58 -9.16 -17.81
N LYS A 24 5.27 -10.31 -17.20
CA LYS A 24 4.19 -11.20 -17.65
C LYS A 24 2.81 -10.56 -17.51
N ILE A 25 2.62 -9.65 -16.55
CA ILE A 25 1.35 -8.92 -16.34
C ILE A 25 1.12 -7.85 -17.42
N VAL A 26 2.16 -7.50 -18.19
CA VAL A 26 2.13 -6.45 -19.22
C VAL A 26 1.96 -7.02 -20.63
N LYS A 27 2.39 -8.27 -20.87
CA LYS A 27 2.46 -8.86 -22.22
C LYS A 27 1.19 -9.60 -22.65
N GLU A 28 0.41 -10.11 -21.70
CA GLU A 28 -0.87 -10.75 -22.01
C GLU A 28 -1.95 -9.67 -21.95
N GLY A 29 -2.47 -9.27 -23.11
CA GLY A 29 -3.45 -8.18 -23.30
C GLY A 29 -4.81 -8.35 -22.59
N HIS A 30 -4.94 -9.32 -21.69
CA HIS A 30 -5.91 -9.27 -20.62
C HIS A 30 -5.24 -8.65 -19.40
N VAL A 31 -5.38 -7.33 -19.33
CA VAL A 31 -5.38 -6.57 -18.08
C VAL A 31 -5.93 -7.47 -16.98
N SER A 32 -5.05 -8.00 -16.12
CA SER A 32 -5.49 -8.55 -14.85
C SER A 32 -6.10 -7.38 -14.11
N HIS A 33 -7.42 -7.24 -14.25
CA HIS A 33 -8.26 -6.23 -13.60
C HIS A 33 -8.13 -6.30 -12.07
N ASN A 34 -7.49 -7.37 -11.57
CA ASN A 34 -7.17 -7.64 -10.17
C ASN A 34 -5.77 -7.19 -9.74
N SER A 35 -4.91 -6.70 -10.64
CA SER A 35 -3.62 -6.12 -10.23
C SER A 35 -3.85 -4.74 -9.63
N ILE A 36 -3.61 -4.61 -8.33
CA ILE A 36 -3.72 -3.37 -7.53
C ILE A 36 -3.05 -2.18 -8.24
N PHE A 37 -1.92 -2.39 -8.91
CA PHE A 37 -1.17 -1.33 -9.59
C PHE A 37 -1.89 -0.80 -10.84
N PHE A 38 -2.48 -1.67 -11.65
CA PHE A 38 -3.27 -1.25 -12.81
C PHE A 38 -4.49 -0.44 -12.35
N SER A 39 -5.20 -0.96 -11.35
CA SER A 39 -6.35 -0.29 -10.75
C SER A 39 -5.97 1.08 -10.18
N LEU A 40 -4.84 1.20 -9.47
CA LEU A 40 -4.31 2.48 -8.98
C LEU A 40 -4.02 3.46 -10.12
N GLN A 41 -3.37 3.01 -11.20
CA GLN A 41 -3.03 3.88 -12.32
C GLN A 41 -4.28 4.39 -13.05
N VAL A 42 -5.28 3.54 -13.24
CA VAL A 42 -6.58 3.92 -13.82
C VAL A 42 -7.32 4.89 -12.89
N ILE A 43 -7.33 4.65 -11.57
CA ILE A 43 -7.92 5.55 -10.57
C ILE A 43 -7.24 6.93 -10.59
N VAL A 44 -5.91 6.98 -10.64
CA VAL A 44 -5.15 8.24 -10.73
C VAL A 44 -5.50 8.99 -12.01
N ARG A 45 -5.59 8.30 -13.15
CA ARG A 45 -6.00 8.91 -14.43
C ARG A 45 -7.41 9.49 -14.36
N ALA A 46 -8.36 8.78 -13.77
CA ALA A 46 -9.72 9.27 -13.60
C ALA A 46 -9.82 10.44 -12.62
N ARG A 47 -9.02 10.43 -11.54
CA ARG A 47 -8.90 11.56 -10.60
C ARG A 47 -8.35 12.81 -11.30
N ASN A 48 -7.30 12.65 -12.08
CA ASN A 48 -6.70 13.73 -12.85
C ASN A 48 -7.67 14.27 -13.91
N LEU A 49 -8.42 13.40 -14.60
CA LEU A 49 -9.45 13.81 -15.55
C LEU A 49 -10.53 14.68 -14.89
N ARG A 50 -10.95 14.32 -13.67
CA ARG A 50 -11.92 15.08 -12.89
C ARG A 50 -11.37 16.44 -12.47
N GLY A 51 -10.14 16.48 -11.95
CA GLY A 51 -9.49 17.72 -11.55
C GLY A 51 -9.17 18.64 -12.74
N ALA A 52 -8.90 18.07 -13.91
CA ALA A 52 -8.58 18.80 -15.12
C ALA A 52 -9.82 19.15 -15.97
N ALA A 53 -11.04 18.93 -15.48
CA ALA A 53 -12.26 19.09 -16.26
C ALA A 53 -12.44 20.50 -16.87
N ASN A 54 -11.94 21.53 -16.17
CA ASN A 54 -12.03 22.93 -16.62
C ASN A 54 -10.97 23.31 -17.68
N PHE A 55 -9.95 22.46 -17.90
CA PHE A 55 -8.84 22.74 -18.83
C PHE A 55 -8.99 22.02 -20.18
N ILE A 56 -10.03 21.21 -20.35
CA ILE A 56 -10.26 20.41 -21.56
C ILE A 56 -11.62 20.73 -22.18
N PRO A 57 -11.75 20.63 -23.51
CA PRO A 57 -13.03 20.85 -24.18
C PRO A 57 -14.12 19.89 -23.67
N PRO A 58 -15.38 20.35 -23.54
CA PRO A 58 -16.46 19.56 -22.95
C PRO A 58 -16.75 18.26 -23.72
N LYS A 59 -16.58 18.26 -25.05
CA LYS A 59 -16.72 17.08 -25.91
C LYS A 59 -15.71 15.99 -25.54
N SER A 60 -14.44 16.37 -25.37
CA SER A 60 -13.34 15.44 -25.02
C SER A 60 -13.43 14.97 -23.56
N PHE A 61 -13.95 15.80 -22.66
CA PHE A 61 -14.22 15.37 -21.29
C PHE A 61 -15.33 14.32 -21.25
N ARG A 62 -16.43 14.53 -21.98
CA ARG A 62 -17.58 13.61 -21.98
C ARG A 62 -17.21 12.24 -22.54
N SER A 63 -16.43 12.16 -23.62
CA SER A 63 -15.97 10.87 -24.16
C SER A 63 -15.09 10.11 -23.17
N ARG A 64 -14.13 10.79 -22.52
CA ARG A 64 -13.26 10.18 -21.51
C ARG A 64 -14.03 9.80 -20.23
N ARG A 65 -15.05 10.57 -19.86
CA ARG A 65 -15.93 10.24 -18.73
C ARG A 65 -16.71 8.95 -19.02
N VAL A 66 -17.27 8.81 -20.22
CA VAL A 66 -17.96 7.59 -20.64
C VAL A 66 -17.02 6.39 -20.63
N TYR A 67 -15.77 6.54 -21.09
CA TYR A 67 -14.77 5.47 -21.05
C TYR A 67 -14.53 4.91 -19.64
N PHE A 68 -14.56 5.75 -18.60
CA PHE A 68 -14.37 5.29 -17.22
C PHE A 68 -15.66 4.85 -16.51
N SER A 69 -16.81 5.43 -16.86
CA SER A 69 -18.06 5.30 -16.11
C SER A 69 -19.17 4.52 -16.83
N ASN A 70 -18.90 3.89 -17.97
CA ASN A 70 -19.90 3.10 -18.69
C ASN A 70 -20.44 1.94 -17.83
N GLU A 71 -21.75 1.71 -17.86
CA GLU A 71 -22.43 0.73 -16.99
C GLU A 71 -22.18 -0.73 -17.42
N GLU A 72 -21.89 -0.97 -18.70
CA GLU A 72 -21.62 -2.32 -19.21
C GLU A 72 -20.12 -2.67 -19.25
N ASN A 73 -19.24 -1.69 -19.48
CA ASN A 73 -17.81 -1.91 -19.77
C ASN A 73 -16.87 -0.82 -19.19
N GLY A 74 -17.34 -0.02 -18.22
CA GLY A 74 -16.53 1.04 -17.64
C GLY A 74 -15.35 0.46 -16.85
N LEU A 75 -14.14 0.96 -17.07
CA LEU A 75 -12.94 0.46 -16.35
C LEU A 75 -13.05 0.58 -14.82
N LEU A 76 -13.87 1.52 -14.32
CA LEU A 76 -14.12 1.73 -12.90
C LEU A 76 -15.47 1.14 -12.43
N PHE A 77 -16.22 0.51 -13.33
CA PHE A 77 -17.45 -0.17 -12.97
C PHE A 77 -17.09 -1.50 -12.32
N VAL A 78 -17.28 -1.56 -11.00
CA VAL A 78 -17.17 -2.80 -10.24
C VAL A 78 -18.58 -3.41 -10.21
N PRO A 79 -18.79 -4.61 -10.80
CA PRO A 79 -20.08 -5.29 -10.72
C PRO A 79 -20.55 -5.38 -9.27
N LYS A 80 -21.79 -4.99 -8.98
CA LYS A 80 -22.38 -5.06 -7.63
C LYS A 80 -22.42 -6.52 -7.17
N GLY A 81 -21.40 -6.95 -6.43
CA GLY A 81 -21.14 -8.35 -6.05
C GLY A 81 -19.64 -8.67 -5.97
N GLN A 82 -18.80 -7.91 -6.67
CA GLN A 82 -17.34 -7.92 -6.57
C GLN A 82 -16.83 -6.73 -5.75
N ALA A 83 -17.50 -6.40 -4.64
CA ALA A 83 -16.83 -5.66 -3.58
C ALA A 83 -15.71 -6.59 -3.09
N GLN A 84 -14.55 -6.51 -3.75
CA GLN A 84 -13.36 -7.23 -3.39
C GLN A 84 -13.05 -6.81 -1.98
N ASN A 85 -13.46 -7.66 -1.03
CA ASN A 85 -12.87 -7.71 0.28
C ASN A 85 -11.37 -7.65 0.04
N ALA A 86 -10.73 -6.55 0.40
CA ALA A 86 -9.28 -6.39 0.22
C ALA A 86 -8.55 -7.59 0.86
N GLN A 87 -9.14 -8.17 1.92
CA GLN A 87 -8.75 -9.43 2.53
C GLN A 87 -8.82 -10.67 1.61
N ALA A 88 -9.83 -10.79 0.73
CA ALA A 88 -9.97 -11.95 -0.15
C ALA A 88 -8.95 -11.95 -1.29
N GLN A 89 -8.61 -10.77 -1.83
CA GLN A 89 -7.54 -10.62 -2.81
C GLN A 89 -6.15 -10.88 -2.21
N MET A 90 -5.97 -10.60 -0.92
CA MET A 90 -4.74 -10.93 -0.21
C MET A 90 -4.53 -12.44 -0.07
N PHE A 91 -5.61 -13.21 0.14
CA PHE A 91 -5.53 -14.67 0.23
C PHE A 91 -5.35 -15.35 -1.12
N SER A 92 -5.81 -14.75 -2.21
CA SER A 92 -5.62 -15.30 -3.55
C SER A 92 -4.19 -15.16 -4.08
N ASP A 93 -3.42 -14.17 -3.59
CA ASP A 93 -2.02 -13.94 -3.99
C ASP A 93 -1.05 -14.05 -2.78
N PRO A 94 -0.50 -15.26 -2.52
CA PRO A 94 0.40 -15.55 -1.39
C PRO A 94 1.60 -14.59 -1.29
N ASN A 95 2.07 -14.07 -2.43
CA ASN A 95 3.21 -13.16 -2.48
C ASN A 95 2.88 -11.78 -1.88
N MET A 96 1.68 -11.25 -2.12
CA MET A 96 1.25 -9.96 -1.58
C MET A 96 0.92 -10.00 -0.09
N ALA A 97 0.31 -11.11 0.38
CA ALA A 97 0.11 -11.34 1.80
C ALA A 97 1.43 -11.42 2.57
N MET A 98 2.44 -12.09 2.00
CA MET A 98 3.79 -12.13 2.58
C MET A 98 4.43 -10.76 2.67
N ASP A 99 4.30 -9.90 1.64
CA ASP A 99 4.92 -8.57 1.68
C ASP A 99 4.28 -7.65 2.72
N MET A 100 2.97 -7.73 2.94
CA MET A 100 2.32 -7.03 4.03
C MET A 100 2.70 -7.58 5.41
N MET A 101 2.75 -8.91 5.55
CA MET A 101 3.18 -9.55 6.79
C MET A 101 4.63 -9.20 7.13
N LYS A 102 5.54 -9.27 6.15
CA LYS A 102 6.94 -8.85 6.30
C LYS A 102 7.03 -7.38 6.72
N LYS A 103 6.21 -6.50 6.13
CA LYS A 103 6.17 -5.08 6.50
C LYS A 103 5.72 -4.90 7.96
N ASN A 104 4.66 -5.57 8.40
CA ASN A 104 4.19 -5.51 9.78
C ASN A 104 5.22 -6.08 10.77
N LEU A 105 5.83 -7.23 10.44
CA LEU A 105 6.86 -7.85 11.27
C LEU A 105 8.12 -6.98 11.38
N SER A 106 8.52 -6.30 10.31
CA SER A 106 9.68 -5.40 10.31
C SER A 106 9.53 -4.20 11.26
N MET A 107 8.30 -3.84 11.64
CA MET A 107 8.04 -2.79 12.63
C MET A 107 8.03 -3.32 14.06
N ILE A 108 7.48 -4.52 14.28
CA ILE A 108 7.29 -5.10 15.61
C ILE A 108 8.61 -5.66 16.15
N ILE A 109 9.36 -6.41 15.33
CA ILE A 109 10.57 -7.13 15.77
C ILE A 109 11.60 -6.19 16.43
N PRO A 110 11.97 -5.03 15.84
CA PRO A 110 12.96 -4.15 16.45
C PRO A 110 12.51 -3.58 17.80
N GLN A 111 11.21 -3.32 17.96
CA GLN A 111 10.66 -2.72 19.18
C GLN A 111 10.61 -3.74 20.32
N THR A 112 10.16 -4.96 20.04
CA THR A 112 10.16 -6.06 21.02
C THR A 112 11.58 -6.43 21.44
N LEU A 113 12.53 -6.50 20.50
CA LEU A 113 13.92 -6.78 20.81
C LEU A 113 14.55 -5.70 21.68
N THR A 114 14.27 -4.42 21.39
CA THR A 114 14.75 -3.30 22.21
C THR A 114 14.16 -3.37 23.62
N PHE A 115 12.87 -3.70 23.74
CA PHE A 115 12.22 -3.84 25.05
C PHE A 115 12.82 -4.97 25.88
N ALA A 116 13.02 -6.15 25.28
CA ALA A 116 13.65 -7.29 25.94
C ALA A 116 15.10 -6.98 26.37
N TRP A 117 15.86 -6.31 25.50
CA TRP A 117 17.23 -5.90 25.79
C TRP A 117 17.30 -4.89 26.96
N VAL A 118 16.47 -3.83 26.94
CA VAL A 118 16.44 -2.85 28.03
C VAL A 118 16.01 -3.52 29.34
N ASN A 119 14.99 -4.39 29.30
CA ASN A 119 14.52 -5.08 30.50
C ASN A 119 15.59 -6.02 31.09
N PHE A 120 16.33 -6.76 30.27
CA PHE A 120 17.39 -7.65 30.73
C PHE A 120 18.56 -6.89 31.40
N PHE A 121 19.05 -5.81 30.79
CA PHE A 121 20.22 -5.07 31.29
C PHE A 121 19.91 -4.02 32.36
N PHE A 122 18.68 -3.49 32.39
CA PHE A 122 18.27 -2.45 33.34
C PHE A 122 17.17 -2.92 34.30
N SER A 123 17.09 -4.23 34.53
CA SER A 123 16.26 -4.79 35.61
C SER A 123 16.92 -4.57 36.97
N GLY A 124 16.11 -4.41 38.01
CA GLY A 124 16.59 -4.39 39.41
C GLY A 124 16.83 -3.00 40.02
N PHE A 125 16.54 -1.90 39.32
CA PHE A 125 16.55 -0.56 39.92
C PHE A 125 15.35 0.28 39.46
N VAL A 126 14.97 1.28 40.28
CA VAL A 126 13.88 2.21 39.96
C VAL A 126 14.41 3.28 38.99
N ALA A 127 13.85 3.33 37.79
CA ALA A 127 14.38 4.16 36.69
C ALA A 127 14.05 5.65 36.82
N GLY A 128 13.02 6.04 37.57
CA GLY A 128 12.66 7.43 37.76
C GLY A 128 11.24 7.62 38.33
N LEU A 129 10.98 8.82 38.85
CA LEU A 129 9.66 9.22 39.34
C LEU A 129 8.89 9.91 38.21
N VAL A 130 7.70 9.42 37.89
CA VAL A 130 6.79 10.08 36.95
C VAL A 130 5.87 11.01 37.74
N LEU A 131 6.02 12.32 37.54
CA LEU A 131 5.11 13.31 38.09
C LEU A 131 3.85 13.39 37.22
N TYR A 132 2.70 13.09 37.82
CA TYR A 132 1.39 13.35 37.23
C TYR A 132 0.91 14.72 37.74
N TYR A 133 0.67 15.66 36.83
CA TYR A 133 -0.05 16.92 37.09
C TYR A 133 -1.46 16.83 36.51
#